data_AF-A0A813KNS2-F1
#
_entry.id   AF-A0A813KNS2-F1
#
_cell.length_a   1.000
_cell.length_b   1.000
_cell.length_c   1.000
_cell.angle_alpha   90.00
_cell.angle_beta   90.00
_cell.angle_gamma   90.00
#
_symmetry.space_group_name_H-M   'P 1'
#
loop_
_entity.id
_entity.type
_entity.pdbx_description
1 polymer ?
#
loop_
_entity_poly.entity_id
_entity_poly.type
_entity_poly.pdbx_seq_one_letter_code
_entity_poly.pdbx_strand_id
1 'polypeptide(L)'
;ATASLPLEKRKALDQRVQEAGTEVVRAKSGKGSATLSMGYAGYLLGSAVLNGLAGKRTVECAYVKSSVTELPYFASQVTFGPKGVEKVHALPKMDAYEKERLAEAMRLLKEEIQVGLDYAKTTQLA
;
A
#
# COMPACT_ATOMS: atom_id res chain seq x y z
N ALA A 1 -12.88 13.84 -20.76
CA ALA A 1 -11.49 13.35 -20.84
C ALA A 1 -10.75 13.80 -19.60
N THR A 2 -10.51 12.92 -18.64
CA THR A 2 -9.65 13.24 -17.48
C THR A 2 -8.25 13.51 -18.03
N ALA A 3 -7.76 14.74 -17.86
CA ALA A 3 -6.46 15.15 -18.37
C ALA A 3 -5.38 14.25 -17.76
N SER A 4 -4.84 13.33 -18.57
CA SER A 4 -3.74 12.46 -18.16
C SER A 4 -2.47 13.30 -18.08
N LEU A 5 -1.76 13.24 -16.95
CA LEU A 5 -0.46 13.87 -16.80
C LEU A 5 0.49 13.35 -17.91
N PRO A 6 1.35 14.20 -18.51
CA PRO A 6 2.36 13.75 -19.47
C PRO A 6 3.21 12.61 -18.89
N LEU A 7 3.57 11.62 -19.72
CA LEU A 7 4.27 10.41 -19.28
C LEU A 7 5.52 10.70 -18.43
N GLU A 8 6.34 11.67 -18.86
CA GLU A 8 7.55 12.06 -18.13
C GLU A 8 7.24 12.61 -16.73
N LYS A 9 6.17 13.41 -16.58
CA LYS A 9 5.73 13.88 -15.25
C LYS A 9 5.20 12.74 -14.40
N ARG A 10 4.56 11.74 -15.00
CA ARG A 10 4.07 10.55 -14.27
C ARG A 10 5.22 9.68 -13.78
N LYS A 11 6.22 9.43 -14.60
CA LYS A 11 7.44 8.71 -14.22
C LYS A 11 8.17 9.40 -13.08
N ALA A 12 8.36 10.73 -13.20
CA ALA A 12 8.98 11.52 -12.14
C ALA A 12 8.18 11.48 -10.82
N LEU A 13 6.84 11.51 -10.91
CA LEU A 13 5.97 11.41 -9.74
C LEU A 13 6.04 10.02 -9.10
N ASP A 14 5.96 8.96 -9.90
CA ASP A 14 6.08 7.56 -9.44
C ASP A 14 7.41 7.32 -8.73
N GLN A 15 8.53 7.70 -9.36
CA GLN A 15 9.86 7.58 -8.74
C GLN A 15 9.92 8.33 -7.41
N ARG A 16 9.45 9.57 -7.37
CA ARG A 16 9.47 10.38 -6.14
C ARG A 16 8.61 9.76 -5.03
N VAL A 17 7.46 9.18 -5.37
CA VAL A 17 6.60 8.49 -4.40
C VAL A 17 7.31 7.27 -3.82
N GLN A 18 7.94 6.45 -4.66
CA GLN A 18 8.68 5.26 -4.21
C GLN A 18 9.90 5.62 -3.35
N GLU A 19 10.60 6.70 -3.69
CA GLU A 19 11.83 7.12 -2.99
C GLU A 19 11.59 8.05 -1.80
N ALA A 20 10.35 8.50 -1.55
CA ALA A 20 10.05 9.52 -0.53
C ALA A 20 10.55 9.16 0.87
N GLY A 21 10.47 7.88 1.26
CA GLY A 21 11.00 7.41 2.54
C GLY A 21 12.51 7.58 2.65
N THR A 22 13.24 7.19 1.60
CA THR A 22 14.70 7.35 1.48
C THR A 22 15.10 8.83 1.44
N GLU A 23 14.32 9.66 0.74
CA GLU A 23 14.51 11.13 0.73
C GLU A 23 14.45 11.70 2.14
N VAL A 24 13.48 11.29 2.97
CA VAL A 24 13.37 11.74 4.36
C VAL A 24 14.53 11.26 5.22
N VAL A 25 14.98 10.02 5.07
CA VAL A 25 16.16 9.50 5.80
C VAL A 25 17.41 10.30 5.46
N ARG A 26 17.62 10.60 4.17
CA ARG A 26 18.74 11.45 3.71
C ARG A 26 18.61 12.87 4.27
N ALA A 27 17.43 13.48 4.22
CA ALA A 27 17.18 14.81 4.76
C ALA A 27 17.40 14.89 6.27
N LYS A 28 17.16 13.79 7.01
CA LYS A 28 17.46 13.66 8.44
C LYS A 28 18.90 13.21 8.72
N SER A 29 19.78 13.16 7.71
CA SER A 29 21.17 12.71 7.83
C SER A 29 21.30 11.34 8.51
N GLY A 30 20.39 10.42 8.20
CA GLY A 30 20.37 9.07 8.78
C GLY A 30 19.84 8.98 10.22
N LYS A 31 19.40 10.09 10.84
CA LYS A 31 18.87 10.11 12.22
C LYS A 31 17.42 9.62 12.33
N GLY A 32 17.04 8.66 11.50
CA GLY A 32 15.72 8.06 11.44
C GLY A 32 14.88 8.46 10.23
N SER A 33 13.74 7.79 10.06
CA SER A 33 12.83 7.91 8.93
C SER A 33 11.68 8.90 9.20
N ALA A 34 10.67 8.89 8.32
CA ALA A 34 9.46 9.69 8.46
C ALA A 34 8.71 9.36 9.77
N THR A 35 8.57 10.36 10.66
CA THR A 35 7.90 10.19 11.96
C THR A 35 6.55 10.89 11.98
N LEU A 36 6.52 12.21 11.83
CA LEU A 36 5.28 13.01 11.90
C LEU A 36 4.30 12.68 10.78
N SER A 37 4.79 12.56 9.54
CA SER A 37 3.95 12.18 8.41
C SER A 37 3.44 10.74 8.53
N MET A 38 4.24 9.82 9.09
CA MET A 38 3.77 8.45 9.36
C MET A 38 2.75 8.42 10.50
N GLY A 39 2.92 9.24 11.55
CA GLY A 39 1.93 9.40 12.61
C GLY A 39 0.59 9.92 12.07
N TYR A 40 0.61 10.90 11.17
CA TYR A 40 -0.59 11.38 10.50
C TYR A 40 -1.22 10.32 9.58
N ALA A 41 -0.43 9.61 8.78
CA ALA A 41 -0.93 8.51 7.95
C ALA A 41 -1.55 7.38 8.79
N GLY A 42 -0.93 7.05 9.92
CA GLY A 42 -1.47 6.10 10.90
C GLY A 42 -2.78 6.58 11.52
N TYR A 43 -2.90 7.87 11.85
CA TYR A 43 -4.16 8.46 12.30
C TYR A 43 -5.26 8.33 11.24
N LEU A 44 -4.97 8.61 9.97
CA LEU A 44 -5.97 8.51 8.89
C LEU A 44 -6.46 7.07 8.72
N LEU A 45 -5.54 6.10 8.57
CA LEU A 45 -5.90 4.70 8.41
C LEU A 45 -6.61 4.14 9.65
N GLY A 46 -6.09 4.44 10.85
CA GLY A 46 -6.70 4.03 12.12
C GLY A 46 -8.11 4.62 12.28
N SER A 47 -8.31 5.89 11.93
CA SER A 47 -9.63 6.52 11.94
C SER A 47 -10.58 5.87 10.94
N ALA A 48 -10.11 5.49 9.75
CA ALA A 48 -10.93 4.76 8.78
C ALA A 48 -11.38 3.41 9.35
N VAL A 49 -10.46 2.63 9.92
CA VAL A 49 -10.79 1.35 10.57
C VAL A 49 -11.81 1.54 11.70
N LEU A 50 -11.59 2.49 12.62
CA LEU A 50 -12.48 2.75 13.74
C LEU A 50 -13.87 3.22 13.29
N ASN A 51 -13.95 4.09 12.28
CA ASN A 51 -15.22 4.49 11.69
C ASN A 51 -15.95 3.29 11.08
N GLY A 52 -15.23 2.44 10.34
CA GLY A 52 -15.76 1.19 9.80
C GLY A 52 -16.38 0.32 10.89
N LEU A 53 -15.63 0.07 11.98
CA LEU A 53 -16.09 -0.70 13.13
C LEU A 53 -17.32 -0.08 13.81
N ALA A 54 -17.41 1.25 13.84
CA ALA A 54 -18.56 2.00 14.35
C ALA A 54 -19.78 2.01 13.39
N GLY A 55 -19.73 1.27 12.27
CA GLY A 55 -20.81 1.19 11.29
C GLY A 55 -20.79 2.26 10.20
N LYS A 56 -19.83 3.19 10.24
CA LYS A 56 -19.61 4.18 9.20
C LYS A 56 -18.58 3.65 8.21
N ARG A 57 -19.06 3.06 7.11
CA ARG A 57 -18.16 2.52 6.07
C ARG A 57 -17.19 3.58 5.54
N THR A 58 -15.92 3.21 5.44
CA THR A 58 -14.87 4.04 4.85
C THR A 58 -14.13 3.25 3.77
N VAL A 59 -13.52 3.95 2.82
CA VAL A 59 -12.73 3.34 1.74
C VAL A 59 -11.33 3.90 1.77
N GLU A 60 -10.34 3.04 1.90
CA GLU A 60 -8.91 3.40 1.94
C GLU A 60 -8.08 2.34 1.22
N CYS A 61 -6.85 2.68 0.84
CA CYS A 61 -5.90 1.67 0.37
C CYS A 61 -5.21 1.00 1.58
N ALA A 62 -5.22 -0.32 1.61
CA ALA A 62 -4.55 -1.09 2.66
C ALA A 62 -3.92 -2.36 2.10
N TYR A 63 -2.77 -2.74 2.65
CA TYR A 63 -2.11 -4.02 2.37
C TYR A 63 -2.77 -5.11 3.21
N VAL A 64 -3.52 -5.98 2.56
CA VAL A 64 -4.36 -7.00 3.23
C VAL A 64 -4.24 -8.34 2.53
N LYS A 65 -4.72 -9.41 3.17
CA LYS A 65 -4.95 -10.68 2.48
C LYS A 65 -5.94 -10.45 1.34
N SER A 66 -5.56 -10.83 0.13
CA SER A 66 -6.26 -10.42 -1.09
C SER A 66 -6.27 -11.53 -2.14
N SER A 67 -7.24 -11.45 -3.03
CA SER A 67 -7.36 -12.30 -4.22
C SER A 67 -7.49 -11.47 -5.52
N VAL A 68 -7.21 -10.17 -5.45
CA VAL A 68 -7.25 -9.27 -6.62
C VAL A 68 -6.05 -9.47 -7.56
N THR A 69 -5.06 -10.22 -7.08
CA THR A 69 -3.88 -10.69 -7.82
C THR A 69 -3.64 -12.16 -7.49
N GLU A 70 -2.67 -12.79 -8.14
CA GLU A 70 -2.20 -14.14 -7.84
C GLU A 70 -1.46 -14.27 -6.50
N LEU A 71 -1.01 -13.16 -5.90
CA LEU A 71 -0.36 -13.14 -4.60
C LEU A 71 -1.37 -13.13 -3.44
N PRO A 72 -1.05 -13.78 -2.30
CA PRO A 72 -1.97 -13.92 -1.18
C PRO A 72 -2.20 -12.62 -0.39
N TYR A 73 -1.32 -11.62 -0.56
CA TYR A 73 -1.42 -10.30 0.03
C TYR A 73 -1.15 -9.24 -1.02
N PHE A 74 -1.93 -8.16 -1.02
CA PHE A 74 -1.74 -7.06 -1.95
C PHE A 74 -2.38 -5.76 -1.41
N ALA A 75 -1.79 -4.62 -1.76
CA ALA A 75 -2.35 -3.31 -1.41
C ALA A 75 -3.33 -2.85 -2.47
N SER A 76 -4.59 -2.69 -2.09
CA SER A 76 -5.65 -2.18 -2.98
C SER A 76 -6.68 -1.41 -2.17
N GLN A 77 -7.65 -0.79 -2.84
CA GLN A 77 -8.77 -0.17 -2.14
C GLN A 77 -9.56 -1.25 -1.40
N VAL A 78 -9.87 -0.97 -0.13
CA VAL A 78 -10.73 -1.80 0.71
C VAL A 78 -11.83 -0.95 1.32
N THR A 79 -12.98 -1.57 1.56
CA THR A 79 -14.03 -0.99 2.41
C THR A 79 -13.90 -1.56 3.82
N PHE A 80 -13.71 -0.67 4.79
CA PHE A 80 -13.83 -1.01 6.20
C PHE A 80 -15.30 -0.89 6.65
N GLY A 81 -15.76 -1.84 7.44
CA GLY A 81 -17.09 -1.88 8.05
C GLY A 81 -17.05 -2.57 9.41
N PRO A 82 -18.22 -2.91 9.99
CA PRO A 82 -18.32 -3.43 11.36
C PRO A 82 -17.47 -4.67 11.67
N LYS A 83 -17.04 -5.43 10.65
CA LYS A 83 -16.24 -6.65 10.77
C LYS A 83 -14.79 -6.48 10.27
N GLY A 84 -14.29 -5.25 10.23
CA GLY A 84 -12.97 -4.94 9.65
C GLY A 84 -13.08 -4.76 8.14
N VAL A 85 -12.24 -5.45 7.36
CA VAL A 85 -12.28 -5.38 5.89
C VAL A 85 -13.50 -6.16 5.37
N GLU A 86 -14.52 -5.47 4.89
CA GLU A 86 -15.75 -6.09 4.33
C GLU A 86 -15.63 -6.37 2.83
N LYS A 87 -14.85 -5.57 2.12
CA LYS A 87 -14.68 -5.70 0.68
C LYS A 87 -13.28 -5.30 0.28
N VAL A 88 -12.65 -6.15 -0.54
CA VAL A 88 -11.46 -5.79 -1.31
C VAL A 88 -11.92 -5.47 -2.73
N HIS A 89 -11.61 -4.27 -3.22
CA HIS A 89 -12.05 -3.82 -4.53
C HIS A 89 -11.08 -4.29 -5.61
N ALA A 90 -11.61 -4.59 -6.80
CA ALA A 90 -10.79 -4.95 -7.95
C ALA A 90 -9.84 -3.81 -8.34
N LEU A 91 -8.72 -4.16 -8.97
CA LEU A 91 -7.80 -3.17 -9.50
C LEU A 91 -8.50 -2.28 -10.54
N PRO A 92 -8.24 -0.97 -10.54
CA PRO A 92 -8.81 -0.07 -11.53
C PRO A 92 -8.27 -0.38 -12.93
N LYS A 93 -8.86 0.25 -13.96
CA LYS A 93 -8.30 0.21 -15.30
C LYS A 93 -6.94 0.90 -15.29
N MET A 94 -5.92 0.16 -15.70
CA MET A 94 -4.53 0.63 -15.77
C MET A 94 -4.10 0.87 -17.22
N ASP A 95 -3.24 1.86 -17.42
CA ASP A 95 -2.57 2.08 -18.69
C ASP A 95 -1.35 1.15 -18.88
N ALA A 96 -0.63 1.30 -20.00
CA ALA A 96 0.51 0.44 -20.31
C ALA A 96 1.66 0.59 -19.28
N TYR A 97 1.90 1.82 -18.79
CA TYR A 97 2.94 2.11 -17.83
C TYR A 97 2.62 1.53 -16.45
N GLU A 98 1.39 1.72 -15.98
CA GLU A 98 0.92 1.19 -14.69
C GLU A 98 0.93 -0.34 -14.67
N LYS A 99 0.62 -1.00 -15.80
CA LYS A 99 0.71 -2.46 -15.94
C LYS A 99 2.14 -2.97 -15.85
N GLU A 100 3.08 -2.29 -16.49
CA GLU A 100 4.51 -2.62 -16.40
C GLU A 100 5.01 -2.49 -14.95
N ARG A 101 4.64 -1.40 -14.28
CA ARG A 101 4.97 -1.16 -12.87
C ARG A 101 4.34 -2.19 -11.93
N LEU A 102 3.09 -2.57 -12.20
CA LEU A 102 2.45 -3.66 -11.46
C LEU A 102 3.22 -4.97 -11.65
N ALA A 103 3.58 -5.35 -12.87
CA ALA A 103 4.34 -6.59 -13.12
C ALA A 103 5.69 -6.61 -12.39
N GLU A 104 6.40 -5.47 -12.36
CA GLU A 104 7.64 -5.31 -11.59
C GLU A 104 7.40 -5.50 -10.08
N ALA A 105 6.39 -4.81 -9.53
CA ALA A 105 6.02 -4.91 -8.12
C ALA A 105 5.61 -6.34 -7.73
N MET A 106 4.86 -7.04 -8.59
CA MET A 106 4.42 -8.42 -8.33
C MET A 106 5.59 -9.39 -8.20
N ARG A 107 6.66 -9.21 -9.00
CA ARG A 107 7.87 -10.04 -8.87
C ARG A 107 8.54 -9.85 -7.52
N LEU A 108 8.77 -8.60 -7.10
CA LEU A 108 9.42 -8.28 -5.83
C LEU A 108 8.56 -8.71 -4.63
N LEU A 109 7.27 -8.38 -4.68
CA LEU A 109 6.34 -8.66 -3.60
C LEU A 109 6.18 -10.17 -3.36
N LYS A 110 6.26 -10.99 -4.41
CA LYS A 110 6.27 -12.46 -4.28
C LYS A 110 7.40 -12.94 -3.37
N GLU A 111 8.60 -12.41 -3.56
CA GLU A 111 9.79 -12.77 -2.78
C GLU A 111 9.63 -12.28 -1.33
N GLU A 112 9.23 -11.02 -1.13
CA GLU A 112 9.05 -10.43 0.21
C GLU A 112 7.96 -11.13 1.03
N ILE A 113 6.82 -11.47 0.41
CA ILE A 113 5.76 -12.26 1.05
C ILE A 113 6.31 -13.61 1.49
N GLN A 114 7.06 -14.29 0.61
CA GLN A 114 7.60 -15.62 0.92
C GLN A 114 8.56 -15.56 2.10
N VAL A 115 9.45 -14.55 2.14
CA VAL A 115 10.35 -14.30 3.28
C VAL A 115 9.56 -14.15 4.58
N GLY A 116 8.49 -13.34 4.57
CA GLY A 116 7.64 -13.15 5.75
C GLY A 116 6.93 -14.44 6.20
N LEU A 117 6.42 -15.22 5.26
CA LEU A 117 5.74 -16.50 5.55
C LEU A 117 6.70 -17.56 6.09
N ASP A 118 7.91 -17.65 5.53
CA ASP A 118 8.90 -18.62 6.00
C ASP A 118 9.43 -18.27 7.38
N TYR A 119 9.62 -16.98 7.67
CA TYR A 119 9.95 -16.52 9.01
C TYR A 119 8.85 -16.85 10.03
N ALA A 120 7.57 -16.66 9.67
CA ALA A 120 6.45 -16.96 10.55
C ALA A 120 6.29 -18.47 10.86
N LYS A 121 6.74 -19.37 9.98
CA LYS A 121 6.74 -20.83 10.24
C LYS A 121 7.75 -21.23 11.31
N THR A 122 8.86 -20.50 11.42
CA THR A 122 9.97 -20.83 12.32
C THR A 122 9.94 -20.03 13.61
N THR A 123 9.05 -19.04 13.72
CA THR A 123 8.98 -18.10 14.83
C THR A 123 7.57 -18.04 15.41
N GLN A 124 7.41 -18.40 16.68
CA GLN A 124 6.18 -18.15 17.43
C GLN A 124 6.29 -16.78 18.12
N LEU A 125 5.36 -15.88 17.79
CA LEU A 125 5.12 -14.67 18.59
C LEU A 125 4.37 -15.14 19.84
N ALA A 126 5.09 -15.22 20.96
CA ALA A 126 4.53 -15.51 22.28
C ALA A 126 3.60 -14.39 22.75
#